data_AF-A0A660Z210-F1
#
_entry.id   AF-A0A660Z210-F1
#
_cell.length_a   1.000
_cell.length_b   1.000
_cell.length_c   1.000
_cell.angle_alpha   90.00
_cell.angle_beta   90.00
_cell.angle_gamma   90.00
#
_symmetry.space_group_name_H-M   'P 1'
#
loop_
_entity.id
_entity.type
_entity.pdbx_description
1 polymer ?
#
loop_
_entity_poly.entity_id
_entity_poly.type
_entity_poly.pdbx_seq_one_letter_code
_entity_poly.pdbx_strand_id
1 'polypeptide(L)'
;FKIALGYLYINDYSNSIEKLSDITSVSVFFNEANLQKLKVYFLTENYPVFRSFYLESYSSKINNYQSNGKKLFNFSYLFTDDDLPSPEKFLNPFNKDEKEKLTYFYNWKNEPPIKDPALAGIMSAVIPGSGKMYVGEWGDGIMALVTTGLFAFLAYDNFRAGHNTRAWIFTGLGAFFYAGNVYGSVAAAQIYNAKIAFEFEDGLNLYLEQNNYFTPEYNFCE
;
A
#
# COMPACT_ATOMS: atom_id res chain seq x y z
N PHE A 1 9.14 -33.15 1.03
CA PHE A 1 7.99 -32.23 0.92
C PHE A 1 7.49 -31.76 2.30
N LYS A 2 6.89 -32.61 3.14
CA LYS A 2 6.37 -32.21 4.47
C LYS A 2 7.38 -31.48 5.37
N ILE A 3 8.63 -31.97 5.42
CA ILE A 3 9.72 -31.31 6.19
C ILE A 3 9.93 -29.87 5.71
N ALA A 4 9.90 -29.63 4.40
CA ALA A 4 10.08 -28.30 3.85
C ALA A 4 8.92 -27.35 4.22
N LEU A 5 7.69 -27.86 4.24
CA LEU A 5 6.53 -27.08 4.72
C LEU A 5 6.63 -26.78 6.22
N GLY A 6 7.22 -27.68 7.00
CA GLY A 6 7.53 -27.42 8.42
C GLY A 6 8.49 -26.24 8.59
N TYR A 7 9.57 -26.20 7.78
CA TYR A 7 10.48 -25.05 7.76
C TYR A 7 9.78 -23.76 7.31
N LEU A 8 8.92 -23.82 6.29
CA LEU A 8 8.12 -22.68 5.85
C LEU A 8 7.21 -22.15 6.98
N TYR A 9 6.57 -23.03 7.75
CA TYR A 9 5.67 -22.64 8.84
C TYR A 9 6.37 -21.86 9.96
N ILE A 10 7.66 -22.10 10.17
CA ILE A 10 8.49 -21.37 11.14
C ILE A 10 9.28 -20.22 10.49
N ASN A 11 8.93 -19.82 9.25
CA ASN A 11 9.60 -18.80 8.44
C ASN A 11 11.09 -19.07 8.17
N ASP A 12 11.52 -20.33 8.20
CA ASP A 12 12.86 -20.76 7.81
C ASP A 12 12.91 -21.01 6.30
N TYR A 13 12.93 -19.90 5.55
CA TYR A 13 12.86 -19.92 4.09
C TYR A 13 14.06 -20.64 3.45
N SER A 14 15.25 -20.53 4.06
CA SER A 14 16.48 -21.16 3.55
C SER A 14 16.38 -22.69 3.58
N ASN A 15 16.07 -23.26 4.75
CA ASN A 15 15.93 -24.71 4.88
C ASN A 15 14.71 -25.24 4.12
N SER A 16 13.63 -24.46 4.02
CA SER A 16 12.49 -24.79 3.16
C SER A 16 12.90 -24.93 1.69
N ILE A 17 13.61 -23.94 1.12
CA ILE A 17 14.08 -23.99 -0.27
C ILE A 17 15.02 -25.16 -0.50
N GLU A 18 15.96 -25.42 0.43
CA GLU A 18 16.88 -26.56 0.33
C GLU A 18 16.09 -27.88 0.22
N LYS A 19 15.18 -28.15 1.16
CA LYS A 19 14.39 -29.38 1.20
C LYS A 19 13.37 -29.51 0.06
N LEU A 20 12.92 -28.41 -0.54
CA LEU A 20 12.13 -28.43 -1.76
C LEU A 20 12.98 -28.71 -3.00
N SER A 21 14.24 -28.28 -2.99
CA SER A 21 15.18 -28.46 -4.11
C SER A 21 15.69 -29.90 -4.20
N ASP A 22 15.72 -30.63 -3.09
CA ASP A 22 16.00 -32.08 -3.04
C ASP A 22 14.95 -32.94 -3.76
N ILE A 23 13.77 -32.38 -4.05
CA ILE A 23 12.67 -33.09 -4.72
C ILE A 23 12.92 -33.10 -6.24
N THR A 24 13.20 -34.27 -6.79
CA THR A 24 13.53 -34.45 -8.20
C THR A 24 12.29 -34.62 -9.09
N SER A 25 12.47 -34.49 -10.42
CA SER A 25 11.39 -34.60 -11.42
C SER A 25 10.68 -35.95 -11.48
N VAL A 26 11.26 -36.98 -10.86
CA VAL A 26 10.65 -38.32 -10.75
C VAL A 26 9.61 -38.38 -9.64
N SER A 27 9.63 -37.43 -8.70
CA SER A 27 8.68 -37.38 -7.59
C SER A 27 7.31 -36.91 -8.05
N VAL A 28 6.26 -37.52 -7.51
CA VAL A 28 4.87 -37.05 -7.67
C VAL A 28 4.65 -35.64 -7.10
N PHE A 29 5.52 -35.19 -6.18
CA PHE A 29 5.46 -33.85 -5.57
C PHE A 29 6.33 -32.82 -6.28
N PHE A 30 6.94 -33.14 -7.41
CA PHE A 30 7.91 -32.26 -8.06
C PHE A 30 7.31 -30.90 -8.42
N ASN A 31 6.09 -30.89 -8.97
CA ASN A 31 5.47 -29.65 -9.41
C ASN A 31 5.01 -28.80 -8.22
N GLU A 32 4.45 -29.44 -7.20
CA GLU A 32 4.05 -28.84 -5.93
C GLU A 32 5.27 -28.25 -5.22
N ALA A 33 6.40 -28.96 -5.23
CA ALA A 33 7.65 -28.46 -4.66
C ALA A 33 8.13 -27.20 -5.36
N ASN A 34 8.06 -27.15 -6.69
CA ASN A 34 8.43 -25.96 -7.45
C ASN A 34 7.47 -24.79 -7.20
N LEU A 35 6.16 -25.04 -7.04
CA LEU A 35 5.20 -23.97 -6.72
C LEU A 35 5.43 -23.45 -5.30
N GLN A 36 5.74 -24.33 -4.35
CA GLN A 36 6.11 -23.91 -3.00
C GLN A 36 7.42 -23.11 -2.99
N LYS A 37 8.43 -23.48 -3.78
CA LYS A 37 9.64 -22.64 -3.92
C LYS A 37 9.32 -21.24 -4.42
N LEU A 38 8.43 -21.11 -5.41
CA LEU A 38 7.97 -19.80 -5.88
C LEU A 38 7.34 -18.99 -4.75
N LYS A 39 6.45 -19.60 -3.96
CA LYS A 39 5.86 -18.94 -2.78
C LYS A 39 6.94 -18.52 -1.78
N VAL A 40 7.91 -19.37 -1.50
CA VAL A 40 9.00 -19.02 -0.55
C VAL A 40 9.84 -17.87 -1.09
N TYR A 41 10.25 -17.88 -2.37
CA TYR A 41 10.97 -16.77 -2.99
C TYR A 41 10.15 -15.47 -3.05
N PHE A 42 8.83 -15.57 -3.14
CA PHE A 42 7.97 -14.41 -3.03
C PHE A 42 7.99 -13.83 -1.61
N LEU A 43 7.90 -14.70 -0.59
CA LEU A 43 7.91 -14.33 0.84
C LEU A 43 9.26 -13.77 1.33
N THR A 44 10.34 -13.90 0.56
CA THR A 44 11.60 -13.20 0.86
C THR A 44 11.60 -11.74 0.39
N GLU A 45 10.49 -11.27 -0.21
CA GLU A 45 10.27 -9.89 -0.69
C GLU A 45 11.28 -9.40 -1.74
N ASN A 46 12.12 -10.30 -2.27
CA ASN A 46 13.04 -10.00 -3.35
C ASN A 46 12.37 -10.28 -4.71
N TYR A 47 11.43 -9.42 -5.09
CA TYR A 47 10.62 -9.59 -6.31
C TYR A 47 11.43 -9.67 -7.61
N PRO A 48 12.52 -8.91 -7.83
CA PRO A 48 13.36 -9.10 -9.00
C PRO A 48 13.97 -10.51 -9.10
N VAL A 49 14.53 -11.04 -8.00
CA VAL A 49 15.10 -12.40 -7.97
C VAL A 49 14.00 -13.44 -8.16
N PHE A 50 12.86 -13.28 -7.49
CA PHE A 50 11.69 -14.14 -7.67
C PHE A 50 11.22 -14.19 -9.13
N ARG A 51 11.09 -13.03 -9.79
CA ARG A 51 10.66 -12.95 -11.20
C ARG A 51 11.66 -13.60 -12.15
N SER A 52 12.97 -13.41 -11.94
CA SER A 52 14.01 -14.10 -12.70
C SER A 52 13.93 -15.62 -12.52
N PHE A 53 13.80 -16.08 -11.27
CA PHE A 53 13.63 -17.50 -10.95
C PHE A 53 12.38 -18.09 -11.61
N TYR A 54 11.27 -17.37 -11.62
CA TYR A 54 10.05 -17.78 -12.32
C TYR A 54 10.29 -17.94 -13.83
N LEU A 55 10.92 -16.95 -14.48
CA LEU A 55 11.18 -16.98 -15.92
C LEU A 55 12.13 -18.13 -16.32
N GLU A 56 13.17 -18.39 -15.53
CA GLU A 56 14.11 -19.49 -15.75
C GLU A 56 13.48 -20.86 -15.51
N SER A 57 12.68 -20.99 -14.46
CA SER A 57 12.15 -22.29 -14.00
C SER A 57 10.86 -22.72 -14.71
N TYR A 58 10.02 -21.78 -15.18
CA TYR A 58 8.65 -22.07 -15.65
C TYR A 58 8.39 -21.77 -17.13
N SER A 59 9.35 -21.23 -17.86
CA SER A 59 9.19 -20.97 -19.31
C SER A 59 9.22 -22.23 -20.18
N SER A 60 9.63 -23.40 -19.66
CA SER A 60 9.90 -24.59 -20.50
C SER A 60 9.30 -25.94 -20.10
N LYS A 61 8.77 -26.19 -18.88
CA LYS A 61 8.56 -27.61 -18.43
C LYS A 61 7.40 -28.00 -17.49
N ILE A 62 6.51 -27.12 -17.03
CA ILE A 62 5.50 -27.50 -15.99
C ILE A 62 4.05 -27.27 -16.48
N ASN A 63 3.31 -28.35 -16.75
CA ASN A 63 1.88 -28.32 -17.04
C ASN A 63 1.02 -28.12 -15.76
N ASN A 64 -0.14 -27.48 -15.91
CA ASN A 64 -1.17 -27.11 -14.92
C ASN A 64 -0.76 -26.11 -13.81
N TYR A 65 0.41 -26.24 -13.19
CA TYR A 65 0.86 -25.32 -12.12
C TYR A 65 1.42 -23.98 -12.62
N GLN A 66 1.63 -23.87 -13.93
CA GLN A 66 2.03 -22.64 -14.59
C GLN A 66 1.03 -21.50 -14.35
N SER A 67 -0.28 -21.79 -14.22
CA SER A 67 -1.28 -20.76 -13.96
C SER A 67 -1.06 -20.09 -12.60
N ASN A 68 -0.92 -20.87 -11.52
CA ASN A 68 -0.71 -20.33 -10.17
C ASN A 68 0.63 -19.61 -10.03
N GLY A 69 1.71 -20.17 -10.60
CA GLY A 69 3.00 -19.48 -10.66
C GLY A 69 2.89 -18.15 -11.44
N LYS A 70 2.17 -18.14 -12.56
CA LYS A 70 1.92 -16.93 -13.37
C LYS A 70 1.07 -15.91 -12.64
N LYS A 71 0.07 -16.34 -11.84
CA LYS A 71 -0.70 -15.46 -10.97
C LYS A 71 0.21 -14.74 -9.98
N LEU A 72 1.04 -15.50 -9.25
CA LEU A 72 1.98 -14.92 -8.27
C LEU A 72 3.04 -14.03 -8.94
N PHE A 73 3.54 -14.45 -10.10
CA PHE A 73 4.44 -13.66 -10.94
C PHE A 73 3.84 -12.31 -11.33
N ASN A 74 2.63 -12.31 -11.90
CA ASN A 74 1.96 -11.07 -12.27
C ASN A 74 1.66 -10.23 -11.03
N PHE A 75 1.17 -10.84 -9.95
CA PHE A 75 0.86 -10.14 -8.70
C PHE A 75 2.08 -9.46 -8.08
N SER A 76 3.29 -10.02 -8.22
CA SER A 76 4.53 -9.41 -7.70
C SER A 76 4.83 -8.01 -8.24
N TYR A 77 4.33 -7.65 -9.43
CA TYR A 77 4.48 -6.29 -9.95
C TYR A 77 3.72 -5.24 -9.14
N LEU A 78 2.70 -5.62 -8.36
CA LEU A 78 1.97 -4.69 -7.50
C LEU A 78 2.80 -4.23 -6.28
N PHE A 79 3.85 -4.98 -5.91
CA PHE A 79 4.73 -4.66 -4.79
C PHE A 79 5.99 -3.88 -5.18
N THR A 80 6.21 -3.63 -6.47
CA THR A 80 7.40 -2.91 -6.95
C THR A 80 7.02 -1.63 -7.67
N ASP A 81 7.98 -0.72 -7.85
CA ASP A 81 7.80 0.50 -8.65
C ASP A 81 8.12 0.28 -10.14
N ASP A 82 8.17 -0.97 -10.58
CA ASP A 82 8.37 -1.30 -11.99
C ASP A 82 7.10 -1.03 -12.79
N ASP A 83 7.27 -0.76 -14.09
CA ASP A 83 6.15 -0.60 -15.01
C ASP A 83 5.22 -1.83 -14.99
N LEU A 84 3.93 -1.59 -14.77
CA LEU A 84 2.93 -2.64 -14.81
C LEU A 84 2.79 -3.21 -16.24
N PRO A 85 2.71 -4.54 -16.42
CA PRO A 85 2.32 -5.12 -17.68
C PRO A 85 0.95 -4.60 -18.14
N SER A 86 0.65 -4.68 -19.43
CA SER A 86 -0.67 -4.29 -19.94
C SER A 86 -1.80 -5.04 -19.20
N PRO A 87 -2.98 -4.43 -18.99
CA PRO A 87 -4.05 -5.06 -18.22
C PRO A 87 -4.40 -6.46 -18.75
N GLU A 88 -4.39 -6.63 -20.07
CA GLU A 88 -4.61 -7.93 -20.70
C GLU A 88 -3.57 -8.98 -20.27
N LYS A 89 -2.27 -8.63 -20.29
CA LYS A 89 -1.18 -9.54 -19.89
C LYS A 89 -1.18 -9.80 -18.39
N PHE A 90 -1.43 -8.75 -17.59
CA PHE A 90 -1.48 -8.82 -16.14
C PHE A 90 -2.66 -9.69 -15.67
N LEU A 91 -3.85 -9.49 -16.23
CA LEU A 91 -5.07 -10.17 -15.82
C LEU A 91 -5.24 -11.57 -16.45
N ASN A 92 -4.47 -11.91 -17.49
CA ASN A 92 -4.56 -13.17 -18.21
C ASN A 92 -4.65 -14.45 -17.34
N PRO A 93 -3.79 -14.65 -16.30
CA PRO A 93 -3.77 -15.91 -15.55
C PRO A 93 -4.91 -16.05 -14.53
N PHE A 94 -5.68 -15.00 -14.29
CA PHE A 94 -6.70 -14.94 -13.25
C PHE A 94 -8.08 -15.34 -13.78
N ASN A 95 -8.91 -15.93 -12.92
CA ASN A 95 -10.31 -16.25 -13.23
C ASN A 95 -11.19 -14.99 -13.18
N LYS A 96 -12.48 -15.11 -13.54
CA LYS A 96 -13.40 -13.96 -13.65
C LYS A 96 -13.51 -13.17 -12.35
N ASP A 97 -13.66 -13.86 -11.21
CA ASP A 97 -13.89 -13.23 -9.90
C ASP A 97 -12.61 -12.57 -9.37
N GLU A 98 -11.45 -13.20 -9.60
CA GLU A 98 -10.13 -12.63 -9.30
C GLU A 98 -9.87 -11.38 -10.14
N LYS A 99 -10.22 -11.38 -11.44
CA LYS A 99 -10.00 -10.22 -12.32
C LYS A 99 -10.71 -8.97 -11.84
N GLU A 100 -11.93 -9.09 -11.33
CA GLU A 100 -12.69 -7.95 -10.83
C GLU A 100 -11.94 -7.27 -9.67
N LYS A 101 -11.52 -8.05 -8.66
CA LYS A 101 -10.74 -7.55 -7.51
C LYS A 101 -9.36 -7.03 -7.92
N LEU A 102 -8.68 -7.71 -8.83
CA LEU A 102 -7.34 -7.32 -9.27
C LEU A 102 -7.33 -6.10 -10.18
N THR A 103 -8.42 -5.84 -10.91
CA THR A 103 -8.57 -4.60 -11.68
C THR A 103 -8.57 -3.39 -10.76
N TYR A 104 -9.17 -3.52 -9.57
CA TYR A 104 -9.12 -2.47 -8.54
C TYR A 104 -7.69 -2.18 -8.09
N PHE A 105 -6.92 -3.21 -7.68
CA PHE A 105 -5.52 -3.02 -7.29
C PHE A 105 -4.64 -2.51 -8.43
N TYR A 106 -4.86 -3.00 -9.65
CA TYR A 106 -4.13 -2.55 -10.84
C TYR A 106 -4.37 -1.06 -11.11
N ASN A 107 -5.63 -0.62 -11.08
CA ASN A 107 -5.98 0.78 -11.28
C ASN A 107 -5.46 1.67 -10.15
N TRP A 108 -5.54 1.22 -8.89
CA TRP A 108 -4.98 1.95 -7.75
C TRP A 108 -3.47 2.14 -7.91
N LYS A 109 -2.71 1.10 -8.29
CA LYS A 109 -1.26 1.23 -8.51
C LYS A 109 -0.92 2.22 -9.63
N ASN A 110 -1.68 2.23 -10.72
CA ASN A 110 -1.47 3.17 -11.84
C ASN A 110 -1.87 4.61 -11.49
N GLU A 111 -3.01 4.78 -10.83
CA GLU A 111 -3.59 6.07 -10.49
C GLU A 111 -3.94 6.10 -8.99
N PRO A 112 -2.93 6.22 -8.11
CA PRO A 112 -3.17 6.22 -6.68
C PRO A 112 -3.93 7.49 -6.29
N PRO A 113 -4.90 7.41 -5.37
CA PRO A 113 -5.77 8.52 -4.99
C PRO A 113 -5.06 9.52 -4.05
N ILE A 114 -3.82 9.90 -4.36
CA ILE A 114 -2.97 10.80 -3.58
C ILE A 114 -3.42 12.26 -3.68
N LYS A 115 -3.03 13.06 -2.69
CA LYS A 115 -3.33 14.48 -2.55
C LYS A 115 -2.05 15.29 -2.54
N ASP A 116 -2.06 16.46 -3.18
CA ASP A 116 -0.89 17.34 -3.25
C ASP A 116 -0.72 18.12 -1.92
N PRO A 117 0.40 17.92 -1.19
CA PRO A 117 0.63 18.65 0.06
C PRO A 117 0.84 20.15 -0.12
N ALA A 118 1.47 20.59 -1.22
CA ALA A 118 1.67 22.01 -1.50
C ALA A 118 0.34 22.69 -1.78
N LEU A 119 -0.54 22.05 -2.55
CA LEU A 119 -1.90 22.54 -2.78
C LEU A 119 -2.69 22.64 -1.47
N ALA A 120 -2.60 21.64 -0.59
CA ALA A 120 -3.24 21.70 0.73
C ALA A 120 -2.75 22.91 1.56
N GLY A 121 -1.43 23.17 1.55
CA GLY A 121 -0.85 24.35 2.19
C GLY A 121 -1.36 25.67 1.62
N ILE A 122 -1.35 25.80 0.29
CA ILE A 122 -1.83 27.00 -0.43
C ILE A 122 -3.30 27.26 -0.12
N MET A 123 -4.14 26.23 -0.18
CA MET A 123 -5.55 26.32 0.17
C MET A 123 -5.70 26.87 1.58
N SER A 124 -5.01 26.28 2.56
CA SER A 124 -5.08 26.73 3.96
C SER A 124 -4.49 28.11 4.23
N ALA A 125 -3.59 28.60 3.38
CA ALA A 125 -3.11 29.97 3.46
C ALA A 125 -4.18 30.96 2.99
N VAL A 126 -5.00 30.60 2.00
CA VAL A 126 -6.12 31.46 1.58
C VAL A 126 -7.27 31.39 2.58
N ILE A 127 -7.67 30.17 2.99
CA ILE A 127 -8.76 29.93 3.93
C ILE A 127 -8.27 28.97 5.01
N PRO A 128 -8.06 29.41 6.26
CA PRO A 128 -7.54 28.54 7.32
C PRO A 128 -8.33 27.24 7.43
N GLY A 129 -7.62 26.11 7.29
CA GLY A 129 -8.20 24.76 7.42
C GLY A 129 -8.72 24.14 6.13
N SER A 130 -8.82 24.86 5.00
CA SER A 130 -9.37 24.28 3.78
C SER A 130 -8.47 23.21 3.15
N GLY A 131 -7.17 23.21 3.42
CA GLY A 131 -6.27 22.12 3.03
C GLY A 131 -6.53 20.81 3.79
N LYS A 132 -7.01 20.88 5.04
CA LYS A 132 -7.48 19.70 5.79
C LYS A 132 -8.80 19.18 5.23
N MET A 133 -9.72 20.08 4.86
CA MET A 133 -10.97 19.71 4.18
C MET A 133 -10.70 19.03 2.82
N TYR A 134 -9.68 19.48 2.08
CA TYR A 134 -9.26 18.89 0.81
C TYR A 134 -8.87 17.41 0.90
N VAL A 135 -8.32 17.00 2.05
CA VAL A 135 -7.96 15.59 2.34
C VAL A 135 -9.07 14.84 3.09
N GLY A 136 -10.24 15.46 3.29
CA GLY A 136 -11.42 14.85 3.94
C GLY A 136 -11.49 15.06 5.45
N GLU A 137 -10.52 15.74 6.06
CA GLU A 137 -10.50 16.06 7.50
C GLU A 137 -11.34 17.32 7.81
N TRP A 138 -12.65 17.21 7.60
CA TRP A 138 -13.58 18.33 7.75
C TRP A 138 -13.61 18.90 9.17
N GLY A 139 -13.58 18.04 10.19
CA GLY A 139 -13.59 18.48 11.59
C GLY A 139 -12.43 19.40 11.91
N ASP A 140 -11.21 18.97 11.58
CA ASP A 140 -9.99 19.74 11.83
C ASP A 140 -9.91 20.99 10.96
N GLY A 141 -10.44 20.92 9.73
CA GLY A 141 -10.55 22.08 8.84
C GLY A 141 -11.49 23.16 9.40
N ILE A 142 -12.67 22.79 9.88
CA ILE A 142 -13.63 23.73 10.48
C ILE A 142 -13.06 24.34 11.76
N MET A 143 -12.43 23.51 12.61
CA MET A 143 -11.82 24.00 13.85
C MET A 143 -10.68 24.98 13.59
N ALA A 144 -9.88 24.74 12.55
CA ALA A 144 -8.84 25.67 12.11
C ALA A 144 -9.44 27.04 11.71
N LEU A 145 -10.51 27.04 10.91
CA LEU A 145 -11.20 28.26 10.49
C LEU A 145 -11.77 29.04 11.67
N VAL A 146 -12.51 28.36 12.55
CA VAL A 146 -13.14 28.99 13.73
C VAL A 146 -12.08 29.55 14.67
N THR A 147 -11.02 28.79 14.95
CA THR A 147 -9.97 29.21 15.88
C THR A 147 -9.18 30.41 15.35
N THR A 148 -8.73 30.35 14.10
CA THR A 148 -8.01 31.48 13.48
C THR A 148 -8.92 32.71 13.35
N GLY A 149 -10.17 32.52 12.94
CA GLY A 149 -11.16 33.59 12.83
C GLY A 149 -11.47 34.25 14.17
N LEU A 150 -11.59 33.46 15.24
CA LEU A 150 -11.81 33.96 16.60
C LEU A 150 -10.65 34.86 17.06
N PHE A 151 -9.40 34.42 16.88
CA PHE A 151 -8.24 35.25 17.28
C PHE A 151 -8.12 36.52 16.42
N ALA A 152 -8.39 36.43 15.12
CA ALA A 152 -8.43 37.59 14.24
C ALA A 152 -9.51 38.59 14.68
N PHE A 153 -10.71 38.11 15.03
CA PHE A 153 -11.79 38.93 15.55
C PHE A 153 -11.42 39.61 16.88
N LEU A 154 -10.85 38.85 17.83
CA LEU A 154 -10.42 39.39 19.12
C LEU A 154 -9.32 40.44 18.97
N ALA A 155 -8.37 40.23 18.05
CA ALA A 155 -7.34 41.22 17.74
C ALA A 155 -7.98 42.51 17.20
N TYR A 156 -8.86 42.40 16.21
CA TYR A 156 -9.55 43.53 15.61
C TYR A 156 -10.38 44.33 16.63
N ASP A 157 -11.19 43.65 17.45
CA ASP A 157 -12.05 44.33 18.43
C ASP A 157 -11.23 45.06 19.50
N ASN A 158 -10.11 44.47 19.96
CA ASN A 158 -9.24 45.13 20.93
C ASN A 158 -8.47 46.32 20.35
N PHE A 159 -8.06 46.27 19.07
CA PHE A 159 -7.49 47.45 18.41
C PHE A 159 -8.52 48.58 18.31
N ARG A 160 -9.76 48.25 17.91
CA ARG A 160 -10.86 49.22 17.82
C ARG A 160 -11.19 49.83 19.18
N ALA A 161 -11.11 49.06 20.26
CA ALA A 161 -11.35 49.52 21.62
C ALA A 161 -10.15 50.23 22.28
N GLY A 162 -9.02 50.40 21.58
CA GLY A 162 -7.82 51.05 22.13
C GLY A 162 -7.02 50.19 23.13
N HIS A 163 -7.33 48.90 23.25
CA HIS A 163 -6.66 47.97 24.15
C HIS A 163 -5.42 47.33 23.50
N ASN A 164 -4.42 48.16 23.19
CA ASN A 164 -3.27 47.78 22.35
C ASN A 164 -2.51 46.53 22.84
N THR A 165 -2.26 46.37 24.14
CA THR A 165 -1.56 45.19 24.68
C THR A 165 -2.33 43.90 24.39
N ARG A 166 -3.64 43.88 24.65
CA ARG A 166 -4.50 42.72 24.37
C ARG A 166 -4.60 42.44 22.88
N ALA A 167 -4.70 43.49 22.06
CA ALA A 167 -4.74 43.37 20.62
C ALA A 167 -3.50 42.66 20.06
N TRP A 168 -2.31 43.09 20.47
CA TRP A 168 -1.06 42.44 20.04
C TRP A 168 -0.91 41.00 20.53
N ILE A 169 -1.40 40.68 21.74
CA ILE A 169 -1.44 39.30 22.22
C ILE A 169 -2.30 38.44 21.29
N PHE A 170 -3.52 38.87 20.96
CA PHE A 170 -4.40 38.11 20.07
C PHE A 170 -3.92 38.06 18.63
N THR A 171 -3.25 39.10 18.13
CA THR A 171 -2.57 39.08 16.83
C THR A 171 -1.48 38.01 16.80
N GLY A 172 -0.63 37.96 17.83
CA GLY A 172 0.42 36.95 17.94
C GLY A 172 -0.14 35.53 17.98
N LEU A 173 -1.19 35.30 18.76
CA LEU A 173 -1.90 34.02 18.80
C LEU A 173 -2.53 33.68 17.44
N GLY A 174 -3.23 34.62 16.82
CA GLY A 174 -3.84 34.44 15.50
C GLY A 174 -2.79 34.08 14.43
N ALA A 175 -1.67 34.79 14.40
CA ALA A 175 -0.56 34.50 13.51
C ALA A 175 0.06 33.11 13.76
N PHE A 176 0.25 32.74 15.03
CA PHE A 176 0.76 31.42 15.41
C PHE A 176 -0.17 30.29 14.95
N PHE A 177 -1.46 30.38 15.26
CA PHE A 177 -2.45 29.38 14.85
C PHE A 177 -2.63 29.34 13.33
N TYR A 178 -2.61 30.50 12.66
CA TYR A 178 -2.66 30.57 11.20
C TYR A 178 -1.47 29.83 10.55
N ALA A 179 -0.24 30.12 10.99
CA ALA A 179 0.96 29.44 10.49
C ALA A 179 0.90 27.93 10.77
N GLY A 180 0.47 27.54 11.98
CA GLY A 180 0.26 26.14 12.35
C GLY A 180 -0.79 25.44 11.48
N ASN A 181 -1.85 26.14 11.07
CA ASN A 181 -2.89 25.58 10.20
C ASN A 181 -2.39 25.35 8.77
N VAL A 182 -1.57 26.26 8.22
CA VAL A 182 -0.93 26.07 6.91
C VAL A 182 -0.01 24.85 6.95
N TYR A 183 0.92 24.81 7.91
CA TYR A 183 1.83 23.67 8.07
C TYR A 183 1.08 22.36 8.32
N GLY A 184 0.10 22.38 9.23
CA GLY A 184 -0.71 21.21 9.55
C GLY A 184 -1.53 20.68 8.38
N SER A 185 -1.86 21.52 7.40
CA SER A 185 -2.57 21.06 6.19
C SER A 185 -1.64 20.34 5.21
N VAL A 186 -0.39 20.80 5.09
CA VAL A 186 0.66 20.07 4.35
C VAL A 186 0.89 18.70 5.00
N ALA A 187 1.01 18.67 6.32
CA ALA A 187 1.20 17.44 7.08
C ALA A 187 0.01 16.47 6.93
N ALA A 188 -1.23 16.98 6.98
CA ALA A 188 -2.42 16.16 6.78
C ALA A 188 -2.44 15.46 5.41
N ALA A 189 -2.04 16.17 4.34
CA ALA A 189 -1.91 15.57 3.01
C ALA A 189 -0.82 14.49 2.93
N GLN A 190 0.32 14.70 3.60
CA GLN A 190 1.38 13.68 3.68
C GLN A 190 0.91 12.43 4.44
N ILE A 191 0.24 12.61 5.57
CA ILE A 191 -0.33 11.52 6.37
C ILE A 191 -1.39 10.76 5.57
N TYR A 192 -2.27 11.49 4.86
CA TYR A 192 -3.26 10.89 3.97
C TYR A 192 -2.58 10.02 2.90
N ASN A 193 -1.53 10.52 2.24
CA ASN A 193 -0.82 9.76 1.20
C ASN A 193 -0.11 8.52 1.76
N ALA A 194 0.52 8.65 2.94
CA ALA A 194 1.13 7.50 3.63
C ALA A 194 0.08 6.44 4.00
N LYS A 195 -1.10 6.88 4.46
CA LYS A 195 -2.23 5.98 4.73
C LYS A 195 -2.70 5.25 3.46
N ILE A 196 -2.83 5.95 2.33
CA ILE A 196 -3.19 5.33 1.04
C ILE A 196 -2.17 4.25 0.62
N ALA A 197 -0.87 4.51 0.81
CA ALA A 197 0.16 3.52 0.51
C ALA A 197 0.06 2.29 1.42
N PHE A 198 -0.14 2.51 2.73
CA PHE A 198 -0.31 1.44 3.70
C PHE A 198 -1.56 0.59 3.43
N GLU A 199 -2.71 1.22 3.17
CA GLU A 199 -3.96 0.52 2.84
C GLU A 199 -3.85 -0.31 1.56
N PHE A 200 -3.09 0.19 0.58
CA PHE A 200 -2.82 -0.55 -0.64
C PHE A 200 -2.01 -1.82 -0.35
N GLU A 201 -0.87 -1.69 0.34
CA GLU A 201 0.00 -2.82 0.68
C GLU A 201 -0.69 -3.86 1.58
N ASP A 202 -1.40 -3.40 2.62
CA ASP A 202 -2.19 -4.26 3.50
C ASP A 202 -3.27 -5.02 2.71
N GLY A 203 -3.97 -4.33 1.81
CA GLY A 203 -4.95 -4.94 0.92
C GLY A 203 -4.35 -6.03 0.01
N LEU A 204 -3.14 -5.82 -0.52
CA LEU A 204 -2.44 -6.83 -1.31
C LEU A 204 -2.07 -8.06 -0.47
N ASN A 205 -1.52 -7.85 0.73
CA ASN A 205 -1.12 -8.92 1.63
C ASN A 205 -2.32 -9.75 2.08
N LEU A 206 -3.40 -9.10 2.53
CA LEU A 206 -4.65 -9.77 2.90
C LEU A 206 -5.24 -10.57 1.72
N TYR A 207 -5.19 -10.03 0.51
CA TYR A 207 -5.65 -10.75 -0.68
C TYR A 207 -4.82 -12.02 -0.93
N LEU A 208 -3.49 -11.94 -0.83
CA LEU A 208 -2.62 -13.11 -0.99
C LEU A 208 -2.85 -14.17 0.07
N GLU A 209 -2.96 -13.78 1.34
CA GLU A 209 -3.22 -14.69 2.45
C GLU A 209 -4.55 -15.43 2.28
N GLN A 210 -5.63 -14.72 1.94
CA GLN A 210 -6.95 -15.32 1.69
C GLN A 210 -6.95 -16.30 0.50
N ASN A 211 -6.06 -16.10 -0.47
CA ASN A 211 -5.90 -16.99 -1.62
C ASN A 211 -4.75 -17.99 -1.44
N ASN A 212 -4.19 -18.12 -0.23
CA ASN A 212 -3.03 -18.95 0.10
C ASN A 212 -1.88 -18.80 -0.93
N TYR A 213 -1.61 -17.56 -1.35
CA TYR A 213 -0.59 -17.23 -2.36
C TYR A 213 -0.75 -18.00 -3.68
N PHE A 214 -2.00 -18.29 -4.05
CA PHE A 214 -2.39 -19.14 -5.18
C PHE A 214 -1.81 -20.55 -5.11
N THR A 215 -1.45 -21.03 -3.92
CA THR A 215 -0.96 -22.39 -3.71
C THR A 215 -2.08 -23.27 -3.17
N PRO A 216 -2.19 -24.54 -3.61
CA PRO A 216 -3.22 -25.43 -3.11
C PRO A 216 -2.98 -25.73 -1.63
N GLU A 217 -4.06 -25.94 -0.88
CA GLU A 217 -3.95 -26.54 0.46
C GLU A 217 -3.60 -28.02 0.31
N TYR A 218 -2.65 -28.48 1.12
CA TYR A 218 -2.24 -29.88 1.11
C TYR A 218 -2.91 -30.62 2.26
N ASN A 219 -3.96 -31.38 1.96
CA ASN A 219 -4.46 -32.38 2.90
C ASN A 219 -3.54 -33.59 2.85
N PHE A 220 -2.79 -33.82 3.92
CA PHE A 220 -1.83 -34.93 4.03
C PHE A 220 -2.43 -36.20 4.65
N CYS A 221 -3.71 -36.14 5.03
CA CYS A 221 -4.42 -37.20 5.72
C CYS A 221 -5.32 -38.04 4.80
N GLU A 222 -5.33 -37.73 3.49
CA GLU A 222 -5.98 -38.52 2.43
C GLU A 222 -4.95 -39.25 1.56
#